data_AF-N9R5N8-F1
#
_entry.id   AF-N9R5N8-F1
#
_cell.length_a   1.000
_cell.length_b   1.000
_cell.length_c   1.000
_cell.angle_alpha   90.00
_cell.angle_beta   90.00
_cell.angle_gamma   90.00
#
_symmetry.space_group_name_H-M   'P 1'
#
loop_
_entity.id
_entity.type
_entity.pdbx_description
1 polymer ?
#
loop_
_entity_poly.entity_id
_entity_poly.type
_entity_poly.pdbx_seq_one_letter_code
_entity_poly.pdbx_strand_id
1 'polypeptide(L)'
;MSYMQISDQLLIDRLNQVASRLSDTTPLAAAIAGTFATVTDDNFDHGGRPEWAGRSLTTLKIYERKGIKYSGVLQASGNLRARVVTSHTQDEAIISNNMPYAAAMHFGIKQGASGKTRRGAPIPFGDIPARPYMPMDTNGILQPEAEQEVFQDVDHYWHKIFTP
;
A
#
# COMPACT_ATOMS: atom_id res chain seq x y z
N MET A 1 9.82 10.26 -9.93
CA MET A 1 9.18 8.93 -9.91
C MET A 1 9.56 8.27 -8.61
N SER A 2 8.61 7.71 -7.86
CA SER A 2 8.91 6.92 -6.66
C SER A 2 8.94 5.46 -7.08
N TYR A 3 10.01 4.73 -6.78
CA TYR A 3 10.12 3.30 -7.01
C TYR A 3 10.09 2.57 -5.67
N MET A 4 9.50 1.37 -5.65
CA MET A 4 9.57 0.48 -4.49
C MET A 4 10.92 -0.22 -4.46
N GLN A 5 11.45 -0.45 -3.27
CA GLN A 5 12.72 -1.14 -3.04
C GLN A 5 12.46 -2.51 -2.43
N ILE A 6 13.08 -3.56 -3.00
CA ILE A 6 13.12 -4.90 -2.43
C ILE A 6 14.40 -4.98 -1.58
N SER A 7 14.28 -5.45 -0.35
CA SER A 7 15.40 -5.66 0.58
C SER A 7 15.90 -7.09 0.55
N ASP A 8 15.03 -8.06 0.24
CA ASP A 8 15.43 -9.47 0.16
C ASP A 8 16.25 -9.78 -1.10
N GLN A 9 17.56 -10.01 -0.91
CA GLN A 9 18.48 -10.36 -1.99
C GLN A 9 18.12 -11.68 -2.70
N LEU A 10 17.59 -12.66 -1.97
CA LEU A 10 17.19 -13.94 -2.56
C LEU A 10 16.02 -13.74 -3.54
N LEU A 11 15.05 -12.89 -3.17
CA LEU A 11 13.96 -12.52 -4.05
C LEU A 11 14.49 -11.81 -5.30
N ILE A 12 15.39 -10.83 -5.15
CA ILE A 12 15.99 -10.10 -6.28
C ILE A 12 16.68 -11.07 -7.24
N ASP A 13 17.54 -11.94 -6.72
CA ASP A 13 18.32 -12.87 -7.54
C ASP A 13 17.42 -13.85 -8.30
N ARG A 14 16.39 -14.37 -7.63
CA ARG A 14 15.45 -15.32 -8.24
C ARG A 14 14.56 -14.65 -9.27
N LEU A 15 14.04 -13.46 -8.97
CA LEU A 15 13.23 -12.66 -9.90
C LEU A 15 14.01 -12.40 -11.19
N ASN A 16 15.27 -11.97 -11.08
CA ASN A 16 16.13 -11.73 -12.24
C ASN A 16 16.38 -12.98 -13.08
N GLN A 17 16.60 -14.14 -12.44
CA GLN A 17 16.81 -15.40 -13.15
C GLN A 17 15.56 -15.86 -13.90
N VAL A 18 14.38 -15.78 -13.27
CA VAL A 18 13.09 -16.09 -13.91
C VAL A 18 12.85 -15.15 -15.09
N ALA A 19 12.98 -13.84 -14.87
CA ALA A 19 12.78 -12.83 -15.91
C ALA A 19 13.70 -13.05 -17.12
N SER A 20 14.97 -13.42 -16.91
CA SER A 20 15.93 -13.67 -18.01
C SER A 20 15.59 -14.87 -18.90
N ARG A 21 14.71 -15.78 -18.44
CA ARG A 21 14.32 -16.99 -19.18
C ARG A 21 12.96 -16.85 -19.87
N LEU A 22 12.18 -15.85 -19.49
CA LEU A 22 10.90 -15.58 -20.11
C LEU A 22 11.10 -14.70 -21.35
N SER A 23 10.54 -15.13 -22.48
CA SER A 23 10.44 -14.28 -23.67
C SER A 23 9.41 -13.17 -23.49
N ASP A 24 8.43 -13.38 -22.62
CA ASP A 24 7.39 -12.43 -22.23
C ASP A 24 7.18 -12.50 -20.71
N THR A 25 7.56 -11.43 -20.02
CA THR A 25 7.44 -11.27 -18.56
C THR A 25 6.12 -10.62 -18.15
N THR A 26 5.26 -10.24 -19.10
CA THR A 26 3.93 -9.65 -18.83
C THR A 26 3.10 -10.50 -17.86
N PRO A 27 3.04 -11.84 -17.97
CA PRO A 27 2.30 -12.67 -17.02
C PRO A 27 2.87 -12.64 -15.59
N LEU A 28 4.19 -12.53 -15.45
CA LEU A 28 4.85 -12.41 -14.15
C LEU A 28 4.58 -11.03 -13.54
N ALA A 29 4.73 -9.95 -14.32
CA ALA A 29 4.42 -8.60 -13.87
C ALA A 29 2.94 -8.44 -13.48
N ALA A 30 2.02 -9.08 -14.22
CA ALA A 30 0.61 -9.12 -13.90
C ALA A 30 0.32 -9.84 -12.56
N ALA A 31 0.99 -10.97 -12.31
CA ALA A 31 0.87 -11.70 -11.05
C ALA A 31 1.34 -10.83 -9.86
N ILE A 32 2.53 -10.24 -9.97
CA ILE A 32 3.10 -9.33 -8.95
C ILE A 32 2.17 -8.14 -8.69
N ALA A 33 1.61 -7.53 -9.75
CA ALA A 33 0.65 -6.44 -9.59
C ALA A 33 -0.64 -6.90 -8.89
N GLY A 34 -1.12 -8.11 -9.15
CA GLY A 34 -2.22 -8.73 -8.41
C GLY A 34 -1.89 -8.91 -6.93
N THR A 35 -0.70 -9.43 -6.63
CA THR A 35 -0.19 -9.60 -5.26
C THR A 35 -0.12 -8.27 -4.50
N PHE A 36 0.32 -7.19 -5.13
CA PHE A 36 0.30 -5.86 -4.51
C PHE A 36 -1.11 -5.42 -4.09
N ALA A 37 -2.14 -5.70 -4.90
CA ALA A 37 -3.52 -5.41 -4.54
C ALA A 37 -3.97 -6.28 -3.36
N THR A 38 -3.69 -7.58 -3.39
CA THR A 38 -4.03 -8.52 -2.31
C THR A 38 -3.41 -8.11 -0.97
N VAL A 39 -2.10 -7.83 -0.96
CA VAL A 39 -1.40 -7.42 0.27
C VAL A 39 -1.93 -6.08 0.79
N THR A 40 -2.28 -5.16 -0.11
CA THR A 40 -2.95 -3.91 0.29
C THR A 40 -4.29 -4.18 0.95
N ASP A 41 -5.07 -5.11 0.41
CA ASP A 41 -6.38 -5.51 0.96
C ASP A 41 -6.24 -6.13 2.36
N ASP A 42 -5.27 -7.04 2.52
CA ASP A 42 -4.89 -7.64 3.79
C ASP A 42 -4.45 -6.59 4.80
N ASN A 43 -3.67 -5.60 4.37
CA ASN A 43 -3.28 -4.49 5.24
C ASN A 43 -4.51 -3.72 5.76
N PHE A 44 -5.56 -3.55 4.95
CA PHE A 44 -6.82 -2.94 5.42
C PHE A 44 -7.54 -3.82 6.43
N ASP A 45 -7.58 -5.14 6.20
CA ASP A 45 -8.26 -6.10 7.10
C ASP A 45 -7.56 -6.23 8.46
N HIS A 46 -6.23 -6.14 8.46
CA HIS A 46 -5.43 -6.14 9.69
C HIS A 46 -5.35 -4.78 10.39
N GLY A 47 -5.97 -3.73 9.84
CA GLY A 47 -5.89 -2.38 10.40
C GLY A 47 -4.49 -1.77 10.31
N GLY A 48 -3.71 -2.15 9.29
CA GLY A 48 -2.34 -1.74 9.06
C GLY A 48 -1.31 -2.79 9.45
N ARG A 49 -0.17 -2.80 8.73
CA ARG A 49 1.04 -3.55 9.09
C ARG A 49 2.25 -2.62 8.96
N PRO A 50 2.74 -1.99 10.04
CA PRO A 50 2.28 -2.10 11.42
C PRO A 50 0.88 -1.52 11.65
N GLU A 51 0.23 -1.96 12.73
CA GLU A 51 -1.13 -1.54 13.09
C GLU A 51 -1.25 -0.01 13.19
N TRP A 52 -2.32 0.54 12.62
CA TRP A 52 -2.56 1.98 12.60
C TRP A 52 -2.96 2.48 13.97
N ALA A 53 -2.45 3.67 14.32
CA ALA A 53 -2.89 4.37 15.51
C ALA A 53 -4.42 4.56 15.52
N GLY A 54 -5.04 4.10 16.62
CA GLY A 54 -6.46 4.22 16.88
C GLY A 54 -6.97 5.67 16.89
N ARG A 55 -8.29 5.84 16.90
CA ARG A 55 -8.90 7.18 17.00
C ARG A 55 -8.83 7.72 18.42
N SER A 56 -8.62 9.03 18.55
CA SER A 56 -8.67 9.70 19.86
C SER A 56 -10.05 9.56 20.52
N LEU A 57 -10.08 9.54 21.86
CA LEU A 57 -11.32 9.52 22.64
C LEU A 57 -12.27 10.66 22.27
N THR A 58 -11.72 11.84 21.97
CA THR A 58 -12.49 13.00 21.52
C THR A 58 -13.20 12.71 20.20
N THR A 59 -12.51 12.09 19.23
CA THR A 59 -13.10 11.70 17.95
C THR A 59 -14.20 10.66 18.13
N LEU A 60 -13.98 9.65 18.99
CA LEU A 60 -14.98 8.61 19.28
C LEU A 60 -16.25 9.20 19.91
N LYS A 61 -16.13 10.12 20.87
CA LYS A 61 -17.28 10.85 21.45
C LYS A 61 -18.03 11.71 20.43
N ILE A 62 -17.32 12.28 19.44
CA ILE A 62 -17.96 13.02 18.34
C ILE A 62 -18.75 12.06 17.44
N TYR A 63 -18.21 10.87 17.17
CA TYR A 63 -18.87 9.86 16.35
C TYR A 63 -20.15 9.38 17.03
N GLU A 64 -20.07 9.05 18.32
CA GLU A 64 -21.22 8.69 19.16
C GLU A 64 -22.33 9.75 19.11
N ARG A 65 -21.99 11.02 19.36
CA ARG A 65 -22.97 12.13 19.27
C ARG A 65 -23.59 12.31 17.89
N LYS A 66 -22.86 11.94 16.83
CA LYS A 66 -23.32 12.04 15.44
C LYS A 66 -23.99 10.75 14.94
N GLY A 67 -24.13 9.72 15.78
CA GLY A 67 -24.67 8.41 15.37
C GLY A 67 -23.78 7.68 14.36
N ILE A 68 -22.49 8.02 14.27
CA ILE A 68 -21.55 7.36 13.36
C ILE A 68 -20.99 6.12 14.04
N LYS A 69 -21.32 4.93 13.51
CA LYS A 69 -20.72 3.67 13.99
C LYS A 69 -19.24 3.64 13.61
N TYR A 70 -18.37 3.45 14.60
CA TYR A 70 -16.95 3.25 14.35
C TYR A 70 -16.72 1.83 13.81
N SER A 71 -16.20 1.74 12.59
CA SER A 71 -15.89 0.48 11.89
C SER A 71 -14.39 0.20 11.80
N GLY A 72 -13.54 1.00 12.45
CA GLY A 72 -12.08 0.89 12.32
C GLY A 72 -11.43 2.14 11.73
N VAL A 73 -10.10 2.20 11.79
CA VAL A 73 -9.31 3.27 11.20
C VAL A 73 -9.33 3.12 9.67
N LEU A 74 -9.51 4.22 8.92
CA LEU A 74 -9.63 4.23 7.44
C LEU A 74 -10.75 3.40 6.81
N GLN A 75 -11.65 2.81 7.60
CA GLN A 75 -12.74 1.96 7.10
C GLN A 75 -14.13 2.64 7.06
N ALA A 76 -14.24 3.91 7.48
CA ALA A 76 -15.54 4.57 7.63
C ALA A 76 -16.34 4.69 6.32
N SER A 77 -15.68 4.99 5.19
CA SER A 77 -16.31 5.05 3.87
C SER A 77 -15.86 3.94 2.92
N GLY A 78 -14.79 3.22 3.23
CA GLY A 78 -14.18 2.24 2.32
C GLY A 78 -13.52 2.83 1.06
N ASN A 79 -13.68 4.13 0.78
CA ASN A 79 -13.22 4.74 -0.48
C ASN A 79 -11.72 4.60 -0.72
N LEU A 80 -10.89 4.65 0.34
CA LEU A 80 -9.45 4.52 0.21
C LEU A 80 -9.08 3.11 -0.29
N ARG A 81 -9.65 2.07 0.33
CA ARG A 81 -9.48 0.67 -0.10
C ARG A 81 -10.03 0.44 -1.52
N ALA A 82 -11.24 0.91 -1.79
CA ALA A 82 -11.93 0.71 -3.07
C ALA A 82 -11.31 1.45 -4.28
N ARG A 83 -10.33 2.33 -4.07
CA ARG A 83 -9.65 3.11 -5.12
C ARG A 83 -8.19 2.76 -5.29
N VAL A 84 -7.76 1.64 -4.71
CA VAL A 84 -6.52 0.98 -5.07
C VAL A 84 -6.66 0.44 -6.49
N VAL A 85 -5.68 0.74 -7.33
CA VAL A 85 -5.64 0.30 -8.72
C VAL A 85 -4.25 -0.25 -9.03
N THR A 86 -4.20 -1.23 -9.92
CA THR A 86 -2.94 -1.83 -10.36
C THR A 86 -2.87 -1.81 -11.87
N SER A 87 -1.64 -1.80 -12.38
CA SER A 87 -1.34 -1.92 -13.80
C SER A 87 -0.01 -2.63 -13.96
N HIS A 88 0.28 -3.12 -15.17
CA HIS A 88 1.53 -3.78 -15.46
C HIS A 88 1.93 -3.56 -16.92
N THR A 89 3.23 -3.67 -17.18
CA THR A 89 3.83 -3.79 -18.50
C THR A 89 4.68 -5.05 -18.53
N GLN A 90 5.46 -5.26 -19.57
CA GLN A 90 6.43 -6.35 -19.61
C GLN A 90 7.52 -6.18 -18.52
N ASP A 91 7.86 -4.94 -18.16
CA ASP A 91 9.00 -4.64 -17.27
C ASP A 91 8.58 -4.05 -15.91
N GLU A 92 7.29 -3.75 -15.73
CA GLU A 92 6.80 -3.05 -14.54
C GLU A 92 5.54 -3.69 -13.97
N ALA A 93 5.49 -3.81 -12.64
CA ALA A 93 4.29 -4.03 -11.86
C ALA A 93 4.00 -2.79 -11.02
N ILE A 94 2.79 -2.23 -11.14
CA ILE A 94 2.44 -0.92 -10.58
C ILE A 94 1.23 -1.06 -9.67
N ILE A 95 1.29 -0.38 -8.52
CA ILE A 95 0.15 -0.12 -7.64
C ILE A 95 0.01 1.38 -7.37
N SER A 96 -1.23 1.86 -7.34
CA SER A 96 -1.56 3.27 -7.09
C SER A 96 -2.88 3.40 -6.34
N ASN A 97 -3.22 4.62 -5.93
CA ASN A 97 -4.49 4.95 -5.33
C ASN A 97 -5.03 6.28 -5.85
N ASN A 98 -6.28 6.27 -6.32
CA ASN A 98 -6.89 7.43 -6.98
C ASN A 98 -7.55 8.42 -6.00
N MET A 99 -7.34 8.29 -4.69
CA MET A 99 -7.84 9.26 -3.71
C MET A 99 -6.86 10.44 -3.55
N PRO A 100 -7.35 11.69 -3.56
CA PRO A 100 -6.48 12.87 -3.42
C PRO A 100 -5.78 12.96 -2.05
N TYR A 101 -6.27 12.23 -1.04
CA TYR A 101 -5.67 12.15 0.29
C TYR A 101 -4.87 10.86 0.52
N ALA A 102 -4.71 10.00 -0.50
CA ALA A 102 -4.04 8.71 -0.38
C ALA A 102 -2.62 8.83 0.19
N ALA A 103 -1.80 9.66 -0.44
CA ALA A 103 -0.42 9.91 0.00
C ALA A 103 -0.37 10.46 1.44
N ALA A 104 -1.24 11.41 1.79
CA ALA A 104 -1.30 11.97 3.13
C ALA A 104 -1.71 10.93 4.20
N MET A 105 -2.53 9.94 3.84
CA MET A 105 -2.86 8.84 4.75
C MET A 105 -1.71 7.83 4.86
N HIS A 106 -1.08 7.47 3.75
CA HIS A 106 0.02 6.51 3.73
C HIS A 106 1.25 7.04 4.46
N PHE A 107 1.77 8.21 4.06
CA PHE A 107 3.00 8.81 4.58
C PHE A 107 2.80 9.69 5.82
N GLY A 108 1.55 10.02 6.16
CA GLY A 108 1.26 11.06 7.14
C GLY A 108 1.50 12.46 6.56
N ILE A 109 1.11 13.48 7.33
CA ILE A 109 1.28 14.87 6.91
C ILE A 109 1.32 15.81 8.13
N LYS A 110 2.22 16.80 8.09
CA LYS A 110 2.37 17.79 9.16
C LYS A 110 1.27 18.84 9.14
N GLN A 111 0.96 19.40 10.31
CA GLN A 111 0.05 20.54 10.45
C GLN A 111 0.42 21.67 9.47
N GLY A 112 -0.57 22.15 8.73
CA GLY A 112 -0.37 23.26 7.78
C GLY A 112 0.36 22.91 6.48
N ALA A 113 0.78 21.66 6.26
CA ALA A 113 1.52 21.27 5.06
C ALA A 113 0.69 21.33 3.77
N SER A 114 -0.64 21.34 3.86
CA SER A 114 -1.56 21.56 2.74
C SER A 114 -2.06 23.02 2.65
N GLY A 115 -1.40 23.95 3.34
CA GLY A 115 -1.71 25.38 3.30
C GLY A 115 -2.58 25.85 4.45
N LYS A 116 -3.38 26.88 4.20
CA LYS A 116 -4.23 27.56 5.20
C LYS A 116 -5.63 27.81 4.67
N THR A 117 -6.61 27.79 5.56
CA THR A 117 -7.98 28.24 5.28
C THR A 117 -8.02 29.74 4.98
N ARG A 118 -9.13 30.24 4.43
CA ARG A 118 -9.37 31.69 4.22
C ARG A 118 -9.24 32.52 5.50
N ARG A 119 -9.47 31.93 6.67
CA ARG A 119 -9.34 32.59 7.99
C ARG A 119 -7.93 32.44 8.61
N GLY A 120 -6.97 31.90 7.86
CA GLY A 120 -5.57 31.75 8.29
C GLY A 120 -5.25 30.48 9.09
N ALA A 121 -6.24 29.66 9.44
CA ALA A 121 -6.01 28.40 10.16
C ALA A 121 -5.28 27.36 9.28
N PRO A 122 -4.34 26.56 9.82
CA PRO A 122 -3.55 25.59 9.05
C PRO A 122 -4.39 24.40 8.56
N ILE A 123 -3.99 23.82 7.43
CA ILE A 123 -4.55 22.61 6.85
C ILE A 123 -3.41 21.61 6.63
N PRO A 124 -3.45 20.42 7.24
CA PRO A 124 -4.38 19.99 8.27
C PRO A 124 -4.26 20.82 9.56
N PHE A 125 -5.30 20.80 10.39
CA PHE A 125 -5.36 21.55 11.65
C PHE A 125 -4.41 21.02 12.75
N GLY A 126 -3.81 19.86 12.53
CA GLY A 126 -2.82 19.21 13.39
C GLY A 126 -2.08 18.14 12.58
N ASP A 127 -1.05 17.54 13.19
CA ASP A 127 -0.31 16.44 12.57
C ASP A 127 -1.22 15.23 12.35
N ILE A 128 -1.11 14.62 11.16
CA ILE A 128 -1.76 13.36 10.82
C ILE A 128 -0.67 12.29 10.78
N PRO A 129 -0.73 11.25 11.63
CA PRO A 129 0.24 10.17 11.62
C PRO A 129 0.08 9.33 10.35
N ALA A 130 1.19 8.74 9.91
CA ALA A 130 1.23 7.77 8.82
C ALA A 130 0.38 6.54 9.16
N ARG A 131 -0.27 6.00 8.13
CA ARG A 131 -1.06 4.77 8.17
C ARG A 131 -0.69 3.98 6.92
N PRO A 132 0.52 3.39 6.87
CA PRO A 132 0.95 2.65 5.69
C PRO A 132 -0.02 1.49 5.43
N TYR A 133 -0.56 1.46 4.21
CA TYR A 133 -1.54 0.48 3.75
C TYR A 133 -1.16 -0.17 2.42
N MET A 134 -0.26 0.45 1.66
CA MET A 134 0.31 -0.11 0.42
C MET A 134 1.30 -1.23 0.78
N PRO A 135 1.74 -2.09 -0.17
CA PRO A 135 2.69 -3.18 0.09
C PRO A 135 4.11 -2.69 0.43
N MET A 136 4.27 -1.46 0.89
CA MET A 136 5.53 -0.82 1.21
C MET A 136 5.40 0.03 2.48
N ASP A 137 6.52 0.26 3.15
CA ASP A 137 6.63 1.20 4.25
C ASP A 137 6.65 2.66 3.76
N THR A 138 6.72 3.60 4.70
CA THR A 138 6.77 5.04 4.38
C THR A 138 8.07 5.49 3.71
N ASN A 139 9.10 4.64 3.66
CA ASN A 139 10.36 4.89 2.96
C ASN A 139 10.36 4.31 1.54
N GLY A 140 9.29 3.60 1.15
CA GLY A 140 9.19 2.92 -0.15
C GLY A 140 9.84 1.55 -0.17
N ILE A 141 10.17 0.97 0.98
CA ILE A 141 10.69 -0.40 1.08
C ILE A 141 9.51 -1.37 1.12
N LEU A 142 9.55 -2.42 0.31
CA LEU A 142 8.51 -3.44 0.28
C LEU A 142 8.35 -4.10 1.67
N GLN A 143 7.10 -4.32 2.09
CA GLN A 143 6.83 -4.98 3.38
C GLN A 143 7.29 -6.44 3.33
N PRO A 144 7.73 -7.04 4.46
CA PRO A 144 8.13 -8.45 4.48
C PRO A 144 7.04 -9.41 3.96
N GLU A 145 5.78 -9.15 4.30
CA GLU A 145 4.64 -9.93 3.79
C GLU A 145 4.49 -9.77 2.28
N ALA A 146 4.71 -8.57 1.74
CA ALA A 146 4.69 -8.34 0.30
C ALA A 146 5.88 -9.02 -0.41
N GLU A 147 7.09 -8.98 0.16
CA GLU A 147 8.25 -9.70 -0.37
C GLU A 147 7.98 -11.20 -0.42
N GLN A 148 7.40 -11.75 0.64
CA GLN A 148 7.07 -13.17 0.71
C GLN A 148 6.03 -13.57 -0.36
N GLU A 149 4.97 -12.79 -0.55
CA GLU A 149 3.95 -13.10 -1.55
C GLU A 149 4.49 -12.94 -2.98
N VAL A 150 5.28 -11.90 -3.25
CA VAL A 150 5.97 -11.74 -4.54
C VAL A 150 6.95 -12.89 -4.78
N PHE A 151 7.63 -13.38 -3.74
CA PHE A 151 8.49 -14.56 -3.86
C PHE A 151 7.71 -15.80 -4.27
N GLN A 152 6.48 -16.00 -3.78
CA GLN A 152 5.63 -17.11 -4.20
C GLN A 152 5.26 -17.03 -5.68
N ASP A 153 4.92 -15.82 -6.17
CA ASP A 153 4.70 -15.60 -7.60
C ASP A 153 5.94 -15.98 -8.41
N VAL A 154 7.11 -15.47 -8.02
CA VAL A 154 8.37 -15.74 -8.71
C VAL A 154 8.72 -17.23 -8.66
N ASP A 155 8.53 -17.88 -7.52
CA ASP A 155 8.80 -19.31 -7.32
C ASP A 155 7.87 -20.20 -8.15
N HIS A 156 6.61 -19.80 -8.34
CA HIS A 156 5.71 -20.47 -9.25
C HIS A 156 6.25 -20.51 -10.69
N TYR A 157 6.73 -19.36 -11.20
CA TYR A 157 7.33 -19.29 -12.53
C TYR A 157 8.69 -20.01 -12.59
N TRP A 158 9.47 -19.99 -11.50
CA TRP A 158 10.71 -20.75 -11.41
C TRP A 158 10.48 -22.23 -11.68
N HIS A 159 9.54 -22.86 -10.97
CA HIS A 159 9.24 -24.29 -11.14
C HIS A 159 8.77 -24.58 -12.58
N LYS A 160 7.91 -23.72 -13.15
CA LYS A 160 7.45 -23.85 -14.52
C LYS A 160 8.57 -23.83 -15.57
N ILE A 161 9.66 -23.11 -15.32
CA ILE A 161 10.78 -22.93 -16.27
C ILE A 161 11.89 -23.94 -16.04
N PHE A 162 12.29 -24.17 -14.78
CA PHE A 162 13.50 -24.91 -14.43
C PHE A 162 13.23 -26.31 -13.86
N THR A 163 11.98 -26.63 -13.53
CA THR A 163 11.60 -27.94 -12.97
C THR A 163 10.26 -28.41 -13.57
N PRO A 164 10.22 -28.65 -14.89
CA PRO A 164 8.98 -28.94 -15.61
C PRO A 164 8.40 -30.33 -15.30
#